data_AF-A0A0K8R7P2-F1
#
_entry.id   AF-A0A0K8R7P2-F1
#
_cell.length_a   1.000
_cell.length_b   1.000
_cell.length_c   1.000
_cell.angle_alpha   90.00
_cell.angle_beta   90.00
_cell.angle_gamma   90.00
#
_symmetry.space_group_name_H-M   'P 1'
#
loop_
_entity.id
_entity.type
_entity.pdbx_description
1 polymer ?
#
loop_
_entity_poly.entity_id
_entity_poly.type
_entity_poly.pdbx_seq_one_letter_code
_entity_poly.pdbx_strand_id
1 'polypeptide(L)'
;MKAFIAALCFLVALSCVIATLTEEDCRRPLPFSSCAGGFWDIYSFFNNTNKCEHYPGCDKGPNRFPTLEACMNGCPFGEHSLSGKE
;
A
#
# COMPACT_ATOMS: atom_id res chain seq x y z
N MET A 1 23.41 -16.14 25.34
CA MET A 1 23.62 -15.98 23.87
C MET A 1 22.54 -16.66 23.01
N LYS A 2 21.94 -17.81 23.40
CA LYS A 2 20.87 -18.47 22.61
C LYS A 2 19.48 -17.86 22.74
N ALA A 3 19.12 -17.37 23.93
CA ALA A 3 17.81 -16.76 24.18
C ALA A 3 17.61 -15.41 23.45
N PHE A 4 18.70 -14.66 23.27
CA PHE A 4 18.67 -13.38 22.55
C PHE A 4 18.38 -13.54 21.05
N ILE A 5 18.87 -14.63 20.44
CA ILE A 5 18.60 -14.93 19.02
C ILE A 5 17.11 -15.25 18.81
N ALA A 6 16.52 -16.07 19.69
CA ALA A 6 15.10 -16.39 19.61
C ALA A 6 14.21 -15.13 19.78
N ALA A 7 14.55 -14.26 20.73
CA ALA A 7 13.81 -13.00 20.94
C ALA A 7 13.90 -12.05 19.73
N LEU A 8 15.07 -11.95 19.09
CA LEU A 8 15.23 -11.15 17.86
C LEU A 8 14.41 -11.72 16.69
N CYS A 9 14.34 -13.05 16.55
CA CYS A 9 13.51 -13.69 15.53
C CYS A 9 12.00 -13.43 15.72
N PHE A 10 11.51 -13.39 16.97
CA PHE A 10 10.12 -13.05 17.26
C PHE A 10 9.78 -11.58 16.95
N LEU A 11 10.71 -10.65 17.19
CA LEU A 11 10.51 -9.23 16.86
C LEU A 11 10.48 -8.99 15.34
N VAL A 12 11.30 -9.72 14.57
CA VAL A 12 11.27 -9.65 13.10
C VAL A 12 9.96 -10.22 12.55
N ALA A 13 9.45 -11.31 13.12
CA ALA A 13 8.16 -11.87 12.73
C ALA A 13 6.97 -10.92 13.05
N LEU A 14 7.06 -10.17 14.16
CA LEU A 14 6.06 -9.15 14.50
C LEU A 14 6.16 -7.91 13.59
N SER A 15 7.34 -7.58 13.05
CA SER A 15 7.52 -6.48 12.09
C SER A 15 7.02 -6.76 10.67
N CYS A 16 6.56 -7.98 10.38
CA CYS A 16 5.79 -8.29 9.17
C CYS A 16 4.35 -7.76 9.24
N VAL A 17 4.11 -6.68 10.00
CA VAL A 17 2.87 -5.90 9.90
C VAL A 17 2.86 -5.34 8.48
N ILE A 18 1.88 -5.76 7.69
CA ILE A 18 1.54 -5.12 6.42
C ILE A 18 1.47 -3.63 6.74
N ALA A 19 2.42 -2.84 6.22
CA ALA A 19 2.51 -1.42 6.54
C ALA A 19 1.27 -0.73 5.98
N THR A 20 0.24 -0.58 6.82
CA THR A 20 -0.94 0.19 6.49
C THR A 20 -0.56 1.65 6.50
N LEU A 21 -0.91 2.35 5.44
CA LEU A 21 -0.74 3.80 5.37
C LEU A 21 -1.83 4.46 6.21
N THR A 22 -1.55 5.67 6.68
CA THR A 22 -2.59 6.52 7.28
C THR A 22 -3.61 6.90 6.19
N GLU A 23 -4.85 7.20 6.58
CA GLU A 23 -5.85 7.65 5.61
C GLU A 23 -5.41 8.94 4.89
N GLU A 24 -4.72 9.83 5.61
CA GLU A 24 -4.13 11.03 5.04
C GLU A 24 -3.13 10.67 3.92
N ASP A 25 -2.21 9.74 4.18
CA ASP A 25 -1.22 9.30 3.19
C ASP A 25 -1.87 8.66 1.95
N CYS A 26 -2.92 7.86 2.14
CA CYS A 26 -3.68 7.27 1.03
C CYS A 26 -4.41 8.32 0.19
N ARG A 27 -4.88 9.42 0.81
CA ARG A 27 -5.64 10.47 0.12
C ARG A 27 -4.79 11.60 -0.43
N ARG A 28 -3.46 11.58 -0.21
CA ARG A 28 -2.56 12.60 -0.74
C ARG A 28 -2.60 12.65 -2.27
N PRO A 29 -2.46 13.85 -2.88
CA PRO A 29 -2.34 13.99 -4.32
C PRO A 29 -1.21 13.13 -4.88
N LEU A 30 -1.50 12.47 -5.99
CA LEU A 30 -0.60 11.52 -6.62
C LEU A 30 0.17 12.20 -7.75
N PRO A 31 1.49 12.42 -7.61
CA PRO A 31 2.30 12.88 -8.73
C PRO A 31 2.44 11.75 -9.75
N PHE A 32 2.21 12.08 -11.02
CA PHE A 32 2.40 11.19 -12.16
C PHE A 32 3.63 11.61 -12.94
N SER A 33 4.51 10.64 -13.21
CA SER A 33 5.77 10.84 -13.90
C SER A 33 5.61 10.57 -15.38
N SER A 34 6.34 11.33 -16.21
CA SER A 34 6.55 10.95 -17.61
C SER A 34 7.67 9.91 -17.69
N CYS A 35 7.35 8.72 -18.19
CA CYS A 35 8.30 7.61 -18.25
C CYS A 35 9.11 7.64 -19.55
N ALA A 36 10.43 7.72 -19.44
CA ALA A 36 11.34 7.66 -20.60
C ALA A 36 11.61 6.23 -21.10
N GLY A 37 11.18 5.21 -20.34
CA GLY A 37 11.40 3.80 -20.62
C GLY A 37 10.18 2.95 -20.31
N GLY A 38 10.38 1.79 -19.70
CA GLY A 38 9.29 0.88 -19.35
C GLY A 38 8.34 1.44 -18.29
N PHE A 39 7.08 1.03 -18.38
CA PHE A 39 6.05 1.20 -17.36
C PHE A 39 5.70 -0.16 -16.75
N TRP A 40 5.13 -0.15 -15.55
CA TRP A 40 4.59 -1.32 -14.87
C TRP A 40 3.19 -1.02 -14.35
N ASP A 41 2.49 -2.07 -13.95
CA ASP A 41 1.17 -1.94 -13.34
C ASP A 41 1.29 -1.37 -11.93
N ILE A 42 0.63 -0.24 -11.70
CA ILE A 42 0.59 0.43 -10.41
C ILE A 42 -0.86 0.46 -9.95
N TYR A 43 -1.08 0.09 -8.69
CA TYR A 43 -2.34 0.25 -7.99
C TYR A 43 -2.18 1.35 -6.95
N SER A 44 -3.12 2.28 -6.88
CA SER A 44 -3.09 3.39 -5.91
C SER A 44 -4.49 3.73 -5.43
N PHE A 45 -4.60 4.14 -4.17
CA PHE A 45 -5.85 4.68 -3.65
C PHE A 45 -6.07 6.08 -4.19
N PHE A 46 -7.19 6.28 -4.87
CA PHE A 46 -7.57 7.55 -5.46
C PHE A 46 -8.64 8.22 -4.60
N ASN A 47 -8.34 9.41 -4.08
CA ASN A 47 -9.28 10.14 -3.21
C ASN A 47 -10.59 10.52 -3.93
N ASN A 48 -10.52 10.84 -5.23
CA ASN A 48 -11.66 11.25 -6.04
C ASN A 48 -12.68 10.12 -6.27
N THR A 49 -12.22 8.88 -6.41
CA THR A 49 -13.10 7.71 -6.59
C THR A 49 -13.26 6.90 -5.32
N ASN A 50 -12.51 7.24 -4.27
CA ASN A 50 -12.56 6.63 -2.94
C ASN A 50 -12.24 5.12 -2.95
N LYS A 51 -11.36 4.69 -3.86
CA LYS A 51 -10.95 3.28 -4.02
C LYS A 51 -9.56 3.15 -4.66
N CYS A 52 -8.97 1.96 -4.54
CA CYS A 52 -7.81 1.53 -5.31
C CYS A 52 -8.13 1.36 -6.80
N GLU A 53 -7.33 1.99 -7.67
CA GLU A 53 -7.41 1.85 -9.12
C GLU A 53 -6.04 1.55 -9.73
N HIS A 54 -6.08 0.91 -10.90
CA HIS A 54 -4.91 0.58 -11.70
C HIS A 54 -4.58 1.69 -12.69
N TYR A 55 -3.29 1.91 -12.90
CA TYR A 55 -2.79 2.63 -14.07
C TYR A 55 -1.37 2.15 -14.42
N PRO A 56 -0.98 2.19 -15.70
CA PRO A 56 0.39 1.94 -16.11
C PRO A 56 1.25 3.17 -15.80
N GLY A 57 2.38 2.98 -15.12
CA GLY A 57 3.28 4.08 -14.82
C GLY A 57 4.67 3.62 -14.41
N CYS A 58 5.51 4.59 -14.07
CA CYS A 58 6.84 4.34 -13.49
C CYS A 58 7.01 5.05 -12.14
N ASP A 59 5.88 5.39 -11.51
CA ASP A 59 5.85 6.15 -10.27
C ASP A 59 6.29 5.28 -9.09
N LYS A 60 6.96 5.94 -8.13
CA LYS A 60 7.35 5.35 -6.86
C LYS A 60 6.77 6.19 -5.72
N GLY A 61 6.42 5.53 -4.63
CA GLY A 61 5.86 6.19 -3.46
C GLY A 61 5.12 5.22 -2.56
N PRO A 62 4.70 5.67 -1.37
CA PRO A 62 3.99 4.82 -0.41
C PRO A 62 2.65 4.33 -0.97
N ASN A 63 1.85 5.20 -1.57
CA ASN A 63 0.58 4.85 -2.20
C ASN A 63 0.79 4.34 -3.64
N ARG A 64 1.71 3.38 -3.83
CA ARG A 64 2.03 2.72 -5.12
C ARG A 64 2.25 1.24 -4.87
N PHE A 65 1.27 0.43 -5.23
CA PHE A 65 1.24 -0.98 -4.92
C PHE A 65 1.34 -1.83 -6.19
N PRO A 66 1.97 -3.02 -6.14
CA PRO A 66 2.13 -3.89 -7.30
C PRO A 66 0.85 -4.67 -7.63
N THR A 67 -0.10 -4.77 -6.71
CA THR A 67 -1.36 -5.51 -6.88
C THR A 67 -2.52 -4.75 -6.25
N LEU A 68 -3.73 -5.03 -6.73
CA LEU A 68 -4.96 -4.48 -6.14
C LEU A 68 -5.09 -4.86 -4.66
N GLU A 69 -4.86 -6.13 -4.32
CA GLU A 69 -4.94 -6.62 -2.94
C GLU A 69 -3.95 -5.89 -2.02
N ALA A 70 -2.71 -5.66 -2.47
CA ALA A 70 -1.72 -4.90 -1.71
C ALA A 70 -2.19 -3.45 -1.48
N CYS A 71 -2.84 -2.83 -2.47
CA CYS A 71 -3.45 -1.51 -2.30
C CYS A 71 -4.60 -1.53 -1.29
N MET A 72 -5.52 -2.49 -1.38
CA MET A 72 -6.66 -2.61 -0.47
C MET A 72 -6.21 -2.84 0.97
N ASN A 73 -5.18 -3.67 1.16
CA ASN A 73 -4.61 -3.94 2.48
C ASN A 73 -3.80 -2.75 3.01
N GLY A 74 -3.07 -2.03 2.14
CA GLY A 74 -2.29 -0.84 2.50
C GLY A 74 -3.14 0.40 2.76
N CYS A 75 -4.28 0.53 2.08
CA CYS A 75 -5.23 1.63 2.16
C CYS A 75 -6.68 1.12 2.33
N PRO A 76 -7.04 0.56 3.51
CA PRO A 76 -8.35 -0.05 3.77
C PRO A 76 -9.45 0.99 4.05
N PHE A 77 -9.53 2.02 3.22
CA PHE A 77 -10.45 3.16 3.34
C PHE A 77 -11.45 3.19 2.19
N GLY A 78 -12.49 4.03 2.30
CA GLY A 78 -13.50 4.17 1.25
C GLY A 78 -14.24 2.86 0.97
N GLU A 79 -14.31 2.45 -0.29
CA GLU A 79 -14.95 1.18 -0.71
C GLU A 79 -14.25 -0.08 -0.17
N HIS A 80 -13.02 0.06 0.36
CA HIS A 80 -12.25 -1.05 0.93
C HIS A 80 -12.42 -1.17 2.45
N SER A 81 -13.21 -0.29 3.06
CA SER A 81 -13.49 -0.36 4.49
C SER A 81 -14.32 -1.60 4.83
N LEU A 82 -13.92 -2.31 5.89
CA LEU A 82 -14.63 -3.51 6.35
C LEU A 82 -15.99 -3.19 7.00
N SER A 83 -16.26 -1.93 7.30
CA SER A 83 -17.43 -1.49 8.08
C SER A 83 -18.76 -1.55 7.32
N GLY A 84 -18.79 -2.02 6.06
CA GLY A 84 -19.98 -2.07 5.21
C GLY A 84 -20.30 -3.46 4.62
N LYS A 85 -19.71 -4.54 5.13
CA LYS A 85 -19.99 -5.92 4.70
C LYS A 85 -20.78 -6.70 5.76
N GLU A 86 -21.96 -6.17 6.13
CA GLU A 86 -22.98 -6.92 6.89
C GLU A 86 -23.98 -7.60 5.95
#